data_AF-A0A0B6D1J1-F1
#
_entry.id   AF-A0A0B6D1J1-F1
#
_cell.length_a   1.000
_cell.length_b   1.000
_cell.length_c   1.000
_cell.angle_alpha   90.00
_cell.angle_beta   90.00
_cell.angle_gamma   90.00
#
_symmetry.space_group_name_H-M   'P 1'
#
loop_
_entity.id
_entity.type
_entity.pdbx_description
1 polymer ?
#
loop_
_entity_poly.entity_id
_entity_poly.type
_entity_poly.pdbx_seq_one_letter_code
_entity_poly.pdbx_strand_id
1 'polypeptide(L)'
;MSKRLKIIFYVLTILYIMLIIANIWGLVGIANSFGVSEVLSQTNVIYVLAILVITFFISKRSYYVLPICFILMTYWLITLPIFRVLQDGLMASFSYLITDIYLLKEEAIQPFLLSFPSWLIPIVSLVGCIFWYLDVKKSKSLDKHWSE
;
A
#
# COMPACT_ATOMS: atom_id res chain seq x y z
N MET A 1 17.93 -10.02 -9.28
CA MET A 1 16.47 -10.01 -9.03
C MET A 1 15.76 -10.87 -10.06
N SER A 2 14.98 -11.86 -9.62
CA SER A 2 14.20 -12.73 -10.51
C SER A 2 13.11 -11.97 -11.28
N LYS A 3 12.64 -12.54 -12.40
CA LYS A 3 11.52 -11.97 -13.19
C LYS A 3 10.25 -11.83 -12.35
N ARG A 4 9.96 -12.81 -11.49
CA ARG A 4 8.79 -12.82 -10.58
C ARG A 4 8.85 -11.64 -9.62
N LEU A 5 10.02 -11.41 -9.01
CA LEU A 5 10.20 -10.31 -8.08
C LEU A 5 10.10 -8.95 -8.80
N LYS A 6 10.59 -8.82 -10.04
CA LYS A 6 10.38 -7.60 -10.86
C LYS A 6 8.91 -7.26 -11.03
N ILE A 7 8.07 -8.25 -11.31
CA ILE A 7 6.61 -8.07 -11.43
C ILE A 7 6.02 -7.57 -10.11
N ILE A 8 6.41 -8.16 -8.98
CA ILE A 8 5.96 -7.71 -7.65
C ILE A 8 6.25 -6.22 -7.44
N PHE A 9 7.47 -5.77 -7.71
CA PHE A 9 7.82 -4.34 -7.56
C PHE A 9 7.03 -3.43 -8.49
N TYR A 10 6.74 -3.85 -9.73
CA TYR A 10 5.87 -3.07 -10.63
C TYR A 10 4.44 -2.97 -10.11
N VAL A 11 3.86 -4.09 -9.67
CA VAL A 11 2.51 -4.11 -9.09
C VAL A 11 2.46 -3.22 -7.85
N LEU A 12 3.43 -3.35 -6.93
CA LEU A 12 3.50 -2.47 -5.75
C LEU A 12 3.63 -0.99 -6.14
N THR A 13 4.43 -0.66 -7.15
CA THR A 13 4.56 0.73 -7.64
C THR A 13 3.21 1.27 -8.12
N ILE A 14 2.48 0.50 -8.92
CA ILE A 14 1.15 0.89 -9.41
C ILE A 14 0.18 1.11 -8.24
N LEU A 15 0.13 0.18 -7.29
CA LEU A 15 -0.75 0.28 -6.12
C LEU A 15 -0.45 1.52 -5.26
N TYR A 16 0.83 1.83 -5.05
CA TYR A 16 1.23 3.04 -4.31
C TYR A 16 0.94 4.33 -5.09
N ILE A 17 1.09 4.33 -6.42
CA ILE A 17 0.67 5.48 -7.26
C ILE A 17 -0.84 5.70 -7.15
N MET A 18 -1.65 4.65 -7.17
CA MET A 18 -3.10 4.74 -6.97
C MET A 18 -3.43 5.40 -5.61
N LEU A 19 -2.76 4.98 -4.53
CA LEU A 19 -2.93 5.60 -3.21
C LEU A 19 -2.56 7.08 -3.21
N ILE A 20 -1.46 7.47 -3.86
CA ILE A 20 -1.03 8.87 -3.94
C ILE A 20 -2.10 9.70 -4.65
N ILE A 21 -2.58 9.24 -5.81
CA ILE A 21 -3.60 9.93 -6.59
C ILE A 21 -4.89 10.09 -5.77
N ALA A 22 -5.34 9.02 -5.11
CA ALA A 22 -6.57 9.04 -4.31
C ALA A 22 -6.48 9.97 -3.09
N ASN A 23 -5.30 10.04 -2.45
CA ASN A 23 -5.03 10.99 -1.37
C ASN A 23 -5.03 12.43 -1.90
N ILE A 24 -4.32 12.72 -3.00
CA ILE A 24 -4.31 14.08 -3.58
C ILE A 24 -5.72 14.53 -3.94
N TRP A 25 -6.53 13.66 -4.55
CA TRP A 25 -7.93 13.96 -4.85
C TRP A 25 -8.72 14.30 -3.59
N GLY A 26 -8.61 13.47 -2.54
CA GLY A 26 -9.27 13.73 -1.26
C GLY A 26 -8.87 15.10 -0.66
N LEU A 27 -7.58 15.42 -0.68
CA LEU A 27 -7.06 16.70 -0.19
C LEU A 27 -7.61 17.89 -0.98
N VAL A 28 -7.66 17.79 -2.31
CA VAL A 28 -8.25 18.84 -3.16
C VAL A 28 -9.74 19.02 -2.89
N GLY A 29 -10.47 17.92 -2.69
CA GLY A 29 -11.90 17.96 -2.35
C GLY A 29 -12.17 18.70 -1.04
N ILE A 30 -11.38 18.41 0.01
CA ILE A 30 -11.45 19.12 1.30
C ILE A 30 -11.04 20.58 1.13
N ALA A 31 -9.96 20.86 0.38
CA ALA A 31 -9.48 22.23 0.14
C ALA A 31 -10.56 23.11 -0.50
N ASN A 32 -11.27 22.57 -1.50
CA ASN A 32 -12.32 23.28 -2.21
C ASN A 32 -13.57 23.50 -1.35
N SER A 33 -13.83 22.62 -0.39
CA SER A 33 -15.06 22.63 0.42
C SER A 33 -14.92 23.39 1.74
N PHE A 34 -13.75 23.30 2.38
CA PHE A 34 -13.50 23.80 3.74
C PHE A 34 -12.26 24.69 3.85
N GLY A 35 -11.50 24.84 2.77
CA GLY A 35 -10.27 25.64 2.74
C GLY A 35 -9.01 24.89 3.18
N VAL A 36 -7.85 25.48 2.92
CA VAL A 36 -6.52 24.87 3.12
C VAL A 36 -6.19 24.61 4.59
N SER A 37 -6.70 25.44 5.52
CA SER A 37 -6.49 25.26 6.95
C SER A 37 -7.09 23.95 7.46
N GLU A 38 -8.25 23.55 6.92
CA GLU A 38 -8.93 22.31 7.31
C GLU A 38 -8.26 21.08 6.70
N VAL A 39 -7.67 21.22 5.50
CA VAL A 39 -6.82 20.18 4.93
C VAL A 39 -5.66 19.87 5.86
N LEU A 40 -4.96 20.88 6.36
CA LEU A 40 -3.81 20.68 7.25
C LEU A 40 -4.21 20.06 8.60
N SER A 41 -5.41 20.37 9.11
CA SER A 41 -5.90 19.80 10.36
C SER A 41 -6.37 18.34 10.21
N GLN A 42 -6.93 17.97 9.06
CA GLN A 42 -7.47 16.63 8.81
C GLN A 42 -6.48 15.67 8.14
N THR A 43 -5.42 16.16 7.51
CA THR A 43 -4.42 15.32 6.85
C THR A 43 -3.50 14.65 7.84
N ASN A 44 -3.40 13.32 7.77
CA ASN A 44 -2.31 12.61 8.43
C ASN A 44 -1.02 12.77 7.60
N VAL A 45 -0.28 13.85 7.85
CA VAL A 45 0.96 14.19 7.12
C VAL A 45 2.00 13.05 7.20
N ILE A 46 2.07 12.35 8.34
CA ILE A 46 2.96 11.21 8.54
C ILE A 46 2.64 10.09 7.55
N TYR A 47 1.35 9.79 7.36
CA TYR A 47 0.91 8.77 6.40
C TYR A 47 1.28 9.13 4.95
N VAL A 48 1.03 10.38 4.54
CA VAL A 48 1.36 10.84 3.17
C VAL A 48 2.87 10.76 2.92
N LEU A 49 3.68 11.21 3.88
CA LEU A 49 5.14 11.10 3.79
C LEU A 49 5.60 9.64 3.74
N ALA A 50 5.01 8.76 4.56
CA ALA A 50 5.34 7.34 4.56
C ALA A 50 5.07 6.68 3.21
N ILE A 51 3.92 6.97 2.58
CA ILE A 51 3.60 6.48 1.23
C ILE A 51 4.63 6.95 0.21
N LEU A 52 4.99 8.23 0.21
CA LEU A 52 5.97 8.78 -0.73
C LEU A 52 7.35 8.14 -0.58
N VAL A 53 7.83 8.01 0.66
CA VAL A 53 9.12 7.38 0.97
C VAL A 53 9.14 5.92 0.54
N ILE A 54 8.08 5.17 0.84
CA ILE A 54 7.98 3.76 0.43
C ILE A 54 7.93 3.63 -1.09
N THR A 55 7.16 4.47 -1.77
CA THR A 55 7.09 4.48 -3.24
C THR A 55 8.45 4.70 -3.88
N PHE A 56 9.26 5.60 -3.30
CA PHE A 56 10.64 5.82 -3.72
C PHE A 56 11.52 4.56 -3.54
N PHE A 57 11.42 3.88 -2.40
CA PHE A 57 12.18 2.64 -2.15
C PHE A 57 11.72 1.46 -3.01
N ILE A 58 10.42 1.36 -3.31
CA ILE A 58 9.88 0.38 -4.28
C ILE A 58 10.47 0.66 -5.67
N SER A 59 10.53 1.92 -6.09
CA SER A 59 11.10 2.31 -7.39
C SER A 59 12.58 1.95 -7.50
N LYS A 60 13.33 2.04 -6.40
CA LYS A 60 14.72 1.55 -6.30
C LYS A 60 14.86 0.03 -6.20
N ARG A 61 13.74 -0.71 -6.15
CA ARG A 61 13.69 -2.18 -6.04
C ARG A 61 14.39 -2.74 -4.80
N SER A 62 14.32 -2.02 -3.67
CA SER A 62 14.91 -2.47 -2.41
C SER A 62 14.09 -3.60 -1.78
N TYR A 63 14.68 -4.79 -1.57
CA TYR A 63 13.98 -5.95 -1.01
C TYR A 63 13.46 -5.72 0.41
N TYR A 64 14.14 -4.86 1.19
CA TYR A 64 13.71 -4.48 2.54
C TYR A 64 12.35 -3.77 2.55
N VAL A 65 11.90 -3.24 1.42
CA VAL A 65 10.60 -2.56 1.34
C VAL A 65 9.43 -3.54 1.42
N LEU A 66 9.62 -4.82 1.06
CA LEU A 66 8.55 -5.81 1.05
C LEU A 66 7.95 -6.04 2.45
N PRO A 67 8.73 -6.38 3.49
CA PRO A 67 8.18 -6.50 4.85
C PRO A 67 7.65 -5.17 5.39
N ILE A 68 8.24 -4.04 5.00
CA ILE A 68 7.76 -2.70 5.41
C ILE A 68 6.37 -2.43 4.83
N CYS A 69 6.15 -2.69 3.53
CA CYS A 69 4.85 -2.55 2.88
C CYS A 69 3.79 -3.42 3.55
N PHE A 70 4.15 -4.67 3.91
CA PHE A 70 3.26 -5.58 4.61
C PHE A 70 2.84 -5.00 5.97
N ILE A 71 3.82 -4.71 6.84
CA ILE A 71 3.55 -4.24 8.20
C ILE A 71 2.77 -2.93 8.18
N LEU A 72 3.19 -1.96 7.36
CA LEU A 72 2.55 -0.64 7.33
C LEU A 72 1.11 -0.72 6.83
N MET A 73 0.85 -1.43 5.73
CA MET A 73 -0.52 -1.50 5.20
C MET A 73 -1.42 -2.36 6.08
N THR A 74 -0.92 -3.43 6.68
CA THR A 74 -1.69 -4.20 7.67
C THR A 74 -2.03 -3.34 8.90
N TYR A 75 -1.06 -2.58 9.42
CA TYR A 75 -1.33 -1.62 10.49
C TYR A 75 -2.39 -0.59 10.06
N TRP A 76 -2.30 -0.07 8.84
CA TRP A 76 -3.25 0.89 8.30
C TRP A 76 -4.67 0.31 8.17
N LEU A 77 -4.80 -0.94 7.70
CA LEU A 77 -6.10 -1.64 7.63
C LEU A 77 -6.71 -1.87 9.02
N ILE A 78 -5.89 -2.14 10.02
CA ILE A 78 -6.35 -2.35 11.41
C ILE A 78 -6.78 -1.03 12.06
N THR A 79 -6.08 0.06 11.77
CA THR A 79 -6.23 1.34 12.49
C THR A 79 -7.04 2.39 11.75
N LEU A 80 -7.28 2.24 10.43
CA LEU A 80 -8.03 3.15 9.55
C LEU A 80 -7.81 4.65 9.84
N PRO A 81 -6.56 5.14 9.86
CA PRO A 81 -6.26 6.48 10.34
C PRO A 81 -6.76 7.62 9.45
N ILE A 82 -7.19 7.36 8.20
CA ILE A 82 -7.66 8.41 7.28
C ILE A 82 -9.01 9.01 7.72
N PHE A 83 -9.87 8.22 8.37
CA PHE A 83 -11.20 8.71 8.78
C PHE A 83 -11.27 9.09 10.27
N ARG A 84 -10.13 9.07 11.00
CA ARG A 84 -10.09 9.17 12.47
C ARG A 84 -11.04 8.20 13.19
N VAL A 85 -11.47 7.14 12.50
CA VAL A 85 -12.30 6.09 13.09
C VAL A 85 -11.34 5.13 13.78
N LEU A 86 -11.24 5.28 15.10
CA LEU A 86 -10.29 4.55 15.91
C LEU A 86 -10.73 3.08 16.04
N GLN A 87 -9.93 2.16 15.51
CA GLN A 87 -9.93 0.73 15.86
C GLN A 87 -11.16 -0.12 15.50
N ASP A 88 -11.75 0.04 14.31
CA ASP A 88 -12.81 -0.90 13.89
C ASP A 88 -12.29 -2.28 13.44
N GLY A 89 -10.96 -2.41 13.28
CA GLY A 89 -10.30 -3.68 12.96
C GLY A 89 -10.46 -4.13 11.51
N LEU A 90 -9.89 -5.30 11.19
CA LEU A 90 -9.84 -5.84 9.82
C LEU A 90 -11.25 -6.09 9.24
N MET A 91 -12.20 -6.51 10.06
CA MET A 91 -13.56 -6.82 9.60
C MET A 91 -14.29 -5.57 9.11
N ALA A 92 -14.15 -4.46 9.82
CA ALA A 92 -14.74 -3.20 9.39
C ALA A 92 -14.04 -2.65 8.15
N SER A 93 -12.71 -2.70 8.11
CA SER A 93 -11.94 -2.36 6.89
C SER A 93 -12.39 -3.16 5.67
N PHE A 94 -12.77 -4.43 5.87
CA PHE A 94 -13.33 -5.26 4.80
C PHE A 94 -14.74 -4.82 4.43
N SER A 95 -15.59 -4.52 5.40
CA SER A 95 -16.93 -3.98 5.12
C SER A 95 -16.88 -2.65 4.35
N TYR A 96 -15.92 -1.77 4.65
CA TYR A 96 -15.70 -0.53 3.90
C TYR A 96 -15.28 -0.82 2.47
N LEU A 97 -14.37 -1.77 2.24
CA LEU A 97 -14.01 -2.19 0.88
C LEU A 97 -15.24 -2.67 0.10
N ILE A 98 -16.12 -3.45 0.73
CA ILE A 98 -17.36 -3.93 0.10
C ILE A 98 -18.28 -2.74 -0.23
N THR A 99 -18.50 -1.83 0.71
CA THR A 99 -19.26 -0.60 0.49
C THR A 99 -18.68 0.24 -0.64
N ASP A 100 -17.36 0.41 -0.69
CA ASP A 100 -16.68 1.17 -1.74
C ASP A 100 -16.83 0.54 -3.12
N ILE A 101 -16.87 -0.80 -3.20
CA ILE A 101 -17.18 -1.52 -4.44
C ILE A 101 -18.63 -1.24 -4.87
N TYR A 102 -19.57 -1.17 -3.94
CA TYR A 102 -20.96 -0.80 -4.26
C TYR A 102 -21.06 0.65 -4.72
N LEU A 103 -20.38 1.58 -4.03
CA LEU A 103 -20.32 3.00 -4.35
C LEU A 103 -19.64 3.30 -5.69
N LEU A 104 -18.83 2.37 -6.21
CA LEU A 104 -18.26 2.46 -7.55
C LEU A 104 -19.33 2.55 -8.64
N LYS A 105 -20.52 1.97 -8.40
CA LYS A 105 -21.68 2.08 -9.29
C LYS A 105 -22.30 3.48 -9.28
N GLU A 106 -22.03 4.26 -8.25
CA GLU A 106 -22.49 5.63 -8.05
C GLU A 106 -21.40 6.66 -8.40
N GLU A 107 -20.41 6.26 -9.20
CA GLU A 107 -19.28 7.10 -9.67
C GLU A 107 -18.34 7.60 -8.57
N ALA A 108 -18.46 7.10 -7.33
CA ALA A 108 -17.55 7.41 -6.23
C ALA A 108 -16.26 6.56 -6.33
N ILE A 109 -15.39 6.92 -7.27
CA ILE A 109 -14.15 6.17 -7.57
C ILE A 109 -13.05 6.39 -6.50
N GLN A 110 -13.07 7.54 -5.80
CA GLN A 110 -11.99 7.92 -4.89
C GLN A 110 -11.88 7.01 -3.65
N PRO A 111 -12.97 6.65 -2.95
CA PRO A 111 -12.91 5.71 -1.82
C PRO A 111 -12.38 4.34 -2.23
N PHE A 112 -12.82 3.84 -3.38
CA PHE A 112 -12.32 2.58 -3.93
C PHE A 112 -10.81 2.61 -4.23
N LEU A 113 -10.31 3.72 -4.81
CA LEU A 113 -8.88 3.89 -5.07
C LEU A 113 -8.03 4.00 -3.79
N LEU A 114 -8.64 4.27 -2.64
CA LEU A 114 -7.97 4.15 -1.33
C LEU A 114 -8.03 2.72 -0.78
N SER A 115 -9.23 2.14 -0.73
CA SER A 115 -9.46 0.86 -0.05
C SER A 115 -8.88 -0.32 -0.81
N PHE A 116 -9.05 -0.37 -2.12
CA PHE A 116 -8.61 -1.51 -2.93
C PHE A 116 -7.08 -1.70 -2.92
N PRO A 117 -6.26 -0.66 -3.19
CA PRO A 117 -4.81 -0.84 -3.11
C PRO A 117 -4.33 -1.18 -1.71
N SER A 118 -4.95 -0.62 -0.68
CA SER A 118 -4.57 -0.86 0.71
C SER A 118 -4.78 -2.32 1.13
N TRP A 119 -5.81 -2.98 0.60
CA TRP A 119 -6.03 -4.42 0.78
C TRP A 119 -5.07 -5.28 -0.05
N LEU A 120 -4.69 -4.83 -1.26
CA LEU A 120 -3.80 -5.60 -2.14
C LEU A 120 -2.32 -5.53 -1.77
N ILE A 121 -1.82 -4.38 -1.32
CA ILE A 121 -0.40 -4.19 -0.97
C ILE A 121 0.11 -5.23 0.04
N PRO A 122 -0.57 -5.57 1.17
CA PRO A 122 -0.07 -6.58 2.09
C PRO A 122 -0.01 -7.97 1.43
N ILE A 123 -0.97 -8.31 0.56
CA ILE A 123 -0.96 -9.60 -0.16
C ILE A 123 0.23 -9.66 -1.13
N VAL A 124 0.38 -8.63 -1.97
CA VAL A 124 1.43 -8.57 -2.99
C VAL A 124 2.82 -8.52 -2.34
N SER A 125 2.97 -7.77 -1.25
CA SER A 125 4.24 -7.69 -0.52
C SER A 125 4.60 -9.01 0.17
N LEU A 126 3.63 -9.74 0.75
CA LEU A 126 3.84 -11.07 1.32
C LEU A 126 4.30 -12.07 0.26
N VAL A 127 3.65 -12.09 -0.91
CA VAL A 127 4.09 -12.92 -2.06
C VAL A 127 5.51 -12.53 -2.49
N GLY A 128 5.83 -11.23 -2.48
CA GLY A 128 7.18 -10.73 -2.70
C GLY A 128 8.20 -11.29 -1.72
N CYS A 129 7.89 -11.27 -0.42
CA CYS A 129 8.74 -11.85 0.62
C CYS A 129 9.00 -13.35 0.38
N ILE A 130 7.96 -14.11 0.01
CA ILE A 130 8.09 -15.54 -0.30
C ILE A 130 9.03 -15.73 -1.50
N PHE A 131 8.85 -14.97 -2.58
CA PHE A 131 9.73 -15.07 -3.75
C PHE A 131 11.16 -14.66 -3.45
N TRP A 132 11.37 -13.61 -2.67
CA TRP A 132 12.70 -13.21 -2.23
C TRP A 132 13.37 -14.30 -1.39
N TYR A 133 12.65 -14.90 -0.45
CA TYR A 133 13.17 -16.02 0.35
C TYR A 133 13.57 -17.23 -0.51
N LEU A 134 12.72 -17.61 -1.48
CA LEU A 134 13.01 -18.70 -2.40
C LEU A 134 14.23 -18.42 -3.29
N ASP A 135 14.38 -17.18 -3.77
CA ASP A 135 15.55 -16.76 -4.56
C ASP A 135 16.85 -16.86 -3.74
N VAL A 136 16.83 -16.41 -2.47
CA VAL A 136 18.00 -16.50 -1.56
C VAL A 136 18.34 -17.95 -1.21
N LYS A 137 17.34 -18.80 -0.98
CA LYS A 137 17.57 -20.22 -0.69
C LYS A 137 18.21 -20.94 -1.89
N LYS A 138 17.75 -20.62 -3.11
CA LYS A 138 18.28 -21.20 -4.35
C LYS A 138 19.73 -20.78 -4.63
N SER A 139 20.09 -19.52 -4.37
CA SER A 139 21.48 -19.06 -4.58
C SER A 139 22.43 -19.79 -3.62
N LYS A 140 22.08 -19.88 -2.34
CA LYS A 140 22.90 -20.59 -1.34
C LYS A 140 23.08 -22.08 -1.65
N SER A 141 22.07 -22.75 -2.21
CA SER A 141 22.20 -24.15 -2.63
C SER A 141 23.11 -24.34 -3.85
N LEU A 142 23.13 -23.37 -4.77
CA LEU A 142 24.03 -23.38 -5.92
C LEU A 142 25.48 -23.17 -5.46
N ASP A 143 25.72 -22.17 -4.61
CA ASP A 143 27.06 -21.87 -4.10
C ASP A 143 27.68 -23.08 -3.37
N LYS A 144 26.87 -23.87 -2.66
CA LYS A 144 27.31 -25.09 -1.98
C LYS A 144 27.68 -26.24 -2.94
N HIS A 145 26.97 -26.39 -4.06
CA HIS A 145 27.22 -27.44 -5.04
C HIS A 145 28.52 -27.22 -5.83
N TRP A 146 28.96 -25.97 -5.98
CA TRP A 146 30.21 -25.64 -6.70
C TRP A 146 31.43 -25.55 -5.77
N SER A 147 31.26 -25.72 -4.46
CA SER A 147 32.33 -25.70 -3.46
C SER A 147 32.76 -27.08 -2.95
N GLU A 148 32.15 -28.16 -3.47
CA GLU A 148 32.49 -29.57 -3.21
C GLU A 148 33.12 -30.20 -4.46
#